data_AF-A0A954A393-F1
#
_entry.id   AF-A0A954A393-F1
#
_cell.length_a   1.000
_cell.length_b   1.000
_cell.length_c   1.000
_cell.angle_alpha   90.00
_cell.angle_beta   90.00
_cell.angle_gamma   90.00
#
_symmetry.space_group_name_H-M   'P 1'
#
loop_
_entity.id
_entity.type
_entity.pdbx_description
1 polymer ?
#
loop_
_entity_poly.entity_id
_entity_poly.type
_entity_poly.pdbx_seq_one_letter_code
_entity_poly.pdbx_strand_id
1 'polypeptide(L)'
;MTTLPLRVRVESGPLIDSSGMMAELSFDVWLDPPRHGSSGKLFRREFLPEVDHIETRELAGWIATHLRPAMLVAAPGLRWVGPEGQPPAWGDLAAIVDRELASRLFEVGLRCDRVGEFEFASDGARRAREELERHRCEESAAQRRIDRLRRQGDEAIARERARAEVDRATRESRLARIRAEQELAREERAIRFSALLEEAAARIDEFVRVRRHDPIHSYVSSDFPLVYRGLRRLLESPYLTGDRFCEWGSGFGVVADLAAFLDFESFGIEIEPELVTEAEELAASFEIPVRFACGNFIPGGDDNYRENLGPSPYLEVTGESAYEDLGLDLEDFDLVFAYPWPGEERTLSDIFEHYAAPGALLVLHSGLEGLIVKRKPTLERARGDLP
;
A
#
# COMPACT_ATOMS: atom_id res chain seq x y z
N MET A 1 -58.76 -14.57 -36.14
CA MET A 1 -58.12 -14.05 -34.92
C MET A 1 -59.17 -13.28 -34.15
N THR A 2 -59.55 -13.76 -32.98
CA THR A 2 -60.52 -13.11 -32.07
C THR A 2 -59.80 -11.98 -31.34
N THR A 3 -60.17 -10.73 -31.64
CA THR A 3 -59.70 -9.54 -30.91
C THR A 3 -60.44 -9.46 -29.58
N LEU A 4 -59.71 -9.53 -28.46
CA LEU A 4 -60.24 -9.31 -27.12
C LEU A 4 -59.96 -7.86 -26.68
N PRO A 5 -60.90 -7.20 -25.97
CA PRO A 5 -60.69 -5.83 -25.52
C PRO A 5 -59.66 -5.77 -24.39
N LEU A 6 -58.59 -4.99 -24.61
CA LEU A 6 -57.65 -4.61 -23.56
C LEU A 6 -58.32 -3.55 -22.68
N ARG A 7 -58.51 -3.82 -21.38
CA ARG A 7 -58.87 -2.79 -20.40
C ARG A 7 -57.65 -2.41 -19.60
N VAL A 8 -57.28 -1.14 -19.68
CA VAL A 8 -56.26 -0.54 -18.83
C VAL A 8 -56.98 0.16 -17.69
N ARG A 9 -56.73 -0.29 -16.46
CA ARG A 9 -57.21 0.39 -15.25
C ARG A 9 -56.03 1.14 -14.64
N VAL A 10 -56.19 2.45 -14.49
CA VAL A 10 -55.23 3.32 -13.81
C VAL A 10 -55.87 3.71 -12.49
N GLU A 11 -55.30 3.25 -11.39
CA GLU A 11 -55.73 3.64 -10.05
C GLU A 11 -54.69 4.59 -9.47
N SER A 12 -55.14 5.78 -9.08
CA SER A 12 -54.36 6.72 -8.29
C SER A 12 -54.88 6.69 -6.86
N GLY A 13 -54.02 6.43 -5.88
CA GLY A 13 -54.36 6.50 -4.48
C GLY A 13 -53.21 7.10 -3.67
N PRO A 14 -53.48 7.87 -2.61
CA PRO A 14 -52.44 8.37 -1.72
C PRO A 14 -51.84 7.21 -0.89
N LEU A 15 -50.52 7.11 -0.85
CA LEU A 15 -49.79 6.16 0.00
C LEU A 15 -49.41 6.83 1.32
N ILE A 16 -50.33 6.93 2.28
CA ILE A 16 -50.00 7.52 3.58
C ILE A 16 -49.01 6.60 4.30
N ASP A 17 -47.77 7.06 4.48
CA ASP A 17 -46.85 6.41 5.43
C ASP A 17 -47.22 6.82 6.88
N SER A 18 -46.72 6.07 7.85
CA SER A 18 -47.00 6.26 9.28
C SER A 18 -46.58 7.61 9.88
N SER A 19 -45.95 8.50 9.11
CA SER A 19 -45.43 9.80 9.54
C SER A 19 -46.25 11.01 9.06
N GLY A 20 -47.27 10.80 8.21
CA GLY A 20 -48.24 11.84 7.89
C GLY A 20 -47.76 12.95 6.94
N MET A 21 -46.65 12.75 6.19
CA MET A 21 -46.31 13.61 5.05
C MET A 21 -47.01 13.14 3.76
N MET A 22 -47.43 14.11 2.94
CA MET A 22 -48.08 13.91 1.64
C MET A 22 -47.22 13.07 0.70
N ALA A 23 -47.81 12.03 0.13
CA ALA A 23 -47.10 10.90 -0.45
C ALA A 23 -47.15 10.82 -1.98
N GLU A 24 -46.09 10.18 -2.51
CA GLU A 24 -45.88 9.68 -3.86
C GLU A 24 -47.13 9.33 -4.67
N LEU A 25 -47.20 9.88 -5.89
CA LEU A 25 -48.13 9.44 -6.93
C LEU A 25 -47.58 8.18 -7.59
N SER A 26 -48.12 7.02 -7.19
CA SER A 26 -47.86 5.75 -7.87
C SER A 26 -48.98 5.43 -8.86
N PHE A 27 -48.62 5.01 -10.07
CA PHE A 27 -49.57 4.49 -11.05
C PHE A 27 -49.33 3.01 -11.26
N ASP A 28 -50.36 2.21 -11.02
CA ASP A 28 -50.33 0.79 -11.33
C ASP A 28 -51.10 0.53 -12.63
N VAL A 29 -50.45 -0.16 -13.57
CA VAL A 29 -51.04 -0.57 -14.84
C VAL A 29 -51.30 -2.07 -14.81
N TRP A 30 -52.57 -2.44 -14.89
CA TRP A 30 -53.02 -3.83 -14.86
C TRP A 30 -53.47 -4.28 -16.26
N LEU A 31 -53.14 -5.53 -16.59
CA LEU A 31 -53.69 -6.26 -17.74
C LEU A 31 -54.60 -7.37 -17.22
N ASP A 32 -55.88 -7.33 -17.58
CA ASP A 32 -56.86 -8.33 -17.14
C ASP A 32 -56.81 -9.55 -18.08
N PRO A 33 -56.56 -10.79 -17.61
CA PRO A 33 -56.51 -11.94 -18.51
C PRO A 33 -57.91 -12.54 -18.74
N PRO A 34 -58.13 -13.24 -19.87
CA PRO A 34 -59.40 -13.92 -20.11
C PRO A 34 -59.48 -15.18 -19.23
N ARG A 35 -60.34 -15.14 -18.21
CA ARG A 35 -60.87 -16.30 -17.47
C ARG A 35 -59.84 -17.37 -17.10
N HIS A 36 -58.97 -17.08 -16.13
CA HIS A 36 -58.60 -17.96 -15.01
C HIS A 36 -57.58 -17.19 -14.16
N GLY A 37 -57.88 -17.04 -12.86
CA GLY A 37 -57.37 -15.98 -12.01
C GLY A 37 -55.85 -15.94 -11.87
N SER A 38 -55.25 -14.85 -12.34
CA SER A 38 -54.13 -14.16 -11.70
C SER A 38 -53.91 -12.84 -12.45
N SER A 39 -54.24 -11.71 -11.83
CA SER A 39 -53.85 -10.40 -12.34
C SER A 39 -52.35 -10.21 -12.07
N GLY A 40 -51.55 -10.10 -13.13
CA GLY A 40 -50.12 -9.86 -13.02
C GLY A 40 -49.82 -8.36 -13.02
N LYS A 41 -49.19 -7.86 -11.95
CA LYS A 41 -48.66 -6.49 -11.91
C LYS A 41 -47.44 -6.41 -12.82
N LEU A 42 -47.55 -5.67 -13.93
CA LEU A 42 -46.48 -5.64 -14.93
C LEU A 42 -45.37 -4.63 -14.58
N PHE A 43 -45.73 -3.50 -13.94
CA PHE A 43 -44.80 -2.40 -13.74
C PHE A 43 -45.27 -1.43 -12.64
N ARG A 44 -44.31 -0.81 -11.94
CA ARG A 44 -44.51 0.31 -11.00
C ARG A 44 -43.48 1.38 -11.31
N ARG A 45 -43.89 2.65 -11.35
CA ARG A 45 -42.99 3.80 -11.41
C ARG A 45 -43.41 4.83 -10.37
N GLU A 46 -42.41 5.31 -9.65
CA GLU A 46 -42.53 6.29 -8.57
C GLU A 46 -42.05 7.66 -9.11
N PHE A 47 -42.77 8.72 -8.73
CA PHE A 47 -42.43 10.09 -9.09
C PHE A 47 -42.12 10.88 -7.82
N LEU A 48 -41.05 11.67 -7.88
CA LEU A 48 -40.63 12.54 -6.79
C LEU A 48 -41.67 13.66 -6.55
N PRO A 49 -41.79 14.17 -5.31
CA PRO A 49 -42.92 15.00 -4.86
C PRO A 49 -43.03 16.40 -5.48
N GLU A 50 -42.12 16.81 -6.35
CA GLU A 50 -42.07 18.18 -6.92
C GLU A 50 -42.75 18.31 -8.29
N VAL A 51 -43.40 17.26 -8.79
CA VAL A 51 -44.10 17.29 -10.08
C VAL A 51 -45.59 17.58 -9.86
N ASP A 52 -45.94 18.85 -9.78
CA ASP A 52 -47.34 19.28 -9.53
C ASP A 52 -48.29 18.93 -10.69
N HIS A 53 -47.79 18.73 -11.92
CA HIS A 53 -48.57 18.28 -13.07
C HIS A 53 -47.73 17.43 -14.04
N ILE A 54 -48.17 16.20 -14.31
CA ILE A 54 -47.70 15.44 -15.48
C ILE A 54 -48.56 15.87 -16.66
N GLU A 55 -47.98 16.59 -17.62
CA GLU A 55 -48.69 16.94 -18.85
C GLU A 55 -49.11 15.65 -19.57
N THR A 56 -50.36 15.57 -20.02
CA THR A 56 -50.92 14.41 -20.74
C THR A 56 -50.05 13.97 -21.93
N ARG A 57 -49.26 14.91 -22.47
CA ARG A 57 -48.27 14.72 -23.53
C ARG A 57 -47.07 13.85 -23.13
N GLU A 58 -46.54 14.02 -21.92
CA GLU A 58 -45.38 13.24 -21.44
C GLU A 58 -45.77 11.78 -21.17
N LEU A 59 -46.93 11.56 -20.56
CA LEU A 59 -47.46 10.22 -20.33
C LEU A 59 -47.76 9.50 -21.65
N ALA A 60 -48.35 10.21 -22.62
CA ALA A 60 -48.65 9.65 -23.94
C ALA A 60 -47.36 9.33 -24.74
N GLY A 61 -46.37 10.23 -24.73
CA GLY A 61 -45.07 10.00 -25.36
C GLY A 61 -44.33 8.82 -24.74
N TRP A 62 -44.39 8.68 -23.42
CA TRP A 62 -43.76 7.56 -22.71
C TRP A 62 -44.42 6.21 -23.00
N ILE A 63 -45.76 6.15 -22.96
CA ILE A 63 -46.56 4.97 -23.31
C ILE A 63 -46.24 4.50 -24.73
N ALA A 64 -46.14 5.44 -25.68
CA ALA A 64 -45.80 5.17 -27.08
C ALA A 64 -44.36 4.65 -27.26
N THR A 65 -43.46 4.99 -26.33
CA THR A 65 -42.04 4.60 -26.39
C THR A 65 -41.79 3.21 -25.80
N HIS A 66 -42.56 2.78 -24.78
CA HIS A 66 -42.25 1.57 -24.00
C HIS A 66 -43.23 0.40 -24.22
N LEU A 67 -44.45 0.64 -24.71
CA LEU A 67 -45.36 -0.43 -25.11
C LEU A 67 -45.14 -0.77 -26.58
N ARG A 68 -44.75 -2.02 -26.88
CA ARG A 68 -44.52 -2.45 -28.27
C ARG A 68 -45.80 -2.22 -29.11
N PRO A 69 -45.70 -1.70 -30.35
CA PRO A 69 -46.85 -1.36 -31.19
C PRO A 69 -47.85 -2.52 -31.43
N ALA A 70 -47.37 -3.77 -31.40
CA ALA A 70 -48.22 -4.95 -31.59
C ALA A 70 -49.25 -5.20 -30.46
N MET A 71 -49.15 -4.53 -29.30
CA MET A 71 -50.14 -4.65 -28.21
C MET A 71 -51.27 -3.62 -28.29
N LEU A 72 -51.18 -2.62 -29.16
CA LEU A 72 -52.19 -1.57 -29.35
C LEU A 72 -52.96 -1.78 -30.66
N VAL A 73 -53.56 -2.95 -30.82
CA VAL A 73 -54.58 -3.17 -31.85
C VAL A 73 -55.93 -2.75 -31.28
N ALA A 74 -56.62 -1.88 -32.02
CA ALA A 74 -57.88 -1.26 -31.66
C ALA A 74 -58.93 -2.26 -31.15
N ALA A 75 -59.28 -2.14 -29.87
CA ALA A 75 -60.56 -2.61 -29.36
C ALA A 75 -61.55 -1.44 -29.44
N PRO A 76 -62.70 -1.57 -30.12
CA PRO A 76 -63.73 -0.55 -30.07
C PRO A 76 -64.33 -0.55 -28.66
N GLY A 77 -63.98 0.44 -27.84
CA GLY A 77 -64.57 0.61 -26.51
C GLY A 77 -63.71 1.20 -25.40
N LEU A 78 -62.61 1.91 -25.67
CA LEU A 78 -61.95 2.69 -24.62
C LEU A 78 -62.82 3.90 -24.23
N ARG A 79 -63.30 3.93 -22.98
CA ARG A 79 -63.88 5.12 -22.34
C ARG A 79 -62.89 5.67 -21.34
N TRP A 80 -62.63 6.97 -21.42
CA TRP A 80 -61.90 7.71 -20.40
C TRP A 80 -62.81 7.97 -19.20
N VAL A 81 -62.33 7.72 -17.99
CA VAL A 81 -63.02 8.03 -16.73
C VAL A 81 -62.04 8.83 -15.87
N GLY A 82 -62.13 10.16 -15.94
CA GLY A 82 -61.48 11.06 -15.00
C GLY A 82 -62.37 11.36 -13.79
N PRO A 83 -61.83 11.97 -12.72
CA PRO A 83 -62.64 12.43 -11.60
C PRO A 83 -63.53 13.58 -12.08
N GLU A 84 -64.85 13.37 -12.03
CA GLU A 84 -65.91 14.36 -12.26
C GLU A 84 -65.95 15.05 -13.65
N GLY A 85 -66.51 14.35 -14.64
CA GLY A 85 -67.63 14.90 -15.42
C GLY A 85 -67.42 15.92 -16.54
N GLN A 86 -66.20 16.33 -16.93
CA GLN A 86 -65.98 17.10 -18.16
C GLN A 86 -64.93 16.47 -19.10
N PRO A 87 -65.19 16.36 -20.42
CA PRO A 87 -64.19 15.90 -21.38
C PRO A 87 -63.13 17.00 -21.61
N PRO A 88 -61.85 16.64 -21.81
CA PRO A 88 -60.84 17.62 -22.24
C PRO A 88 -61.21 18.19 -23.62
N ALA A 89 -60.86 19.45 -23.88
CA ALA A 89 -61.04 20.06 -25.18
C ALA A 89 -60.17 19.31 -26.23
N TRP A 90 -60.81 18.47 -27.04
CA TRP A 90 -60.16 17.59 -28.04
C TRP A 90 -59.54 18.32 -29.23
N GLY A 91 -59.58 19.66 -29.27
CA GLY A 91 -59.14 20.47 -30.42
C GLY A 91 -57.63 20.44 -30.66
N ASP A 92 -56.81 20.43 -29.61
CA ASP A 92 -55.37 20.63 -29.75
C ASP A 92 -54.56 19.31 -29.78
N LEU A 93 -55.05 18.24 -29.15
CA LEU A 93 -54.39 16.92 -29.18
C LEU A 93 -54.51 16.22 -30.54
N ALA A 94 -55.60 16.46 -31.29
CA ALA A 94 -55.78 15.86 -32.61
C ALA A 94 -54.70 16.33 -33.60
N ALA A 95 -54.32 17.61 -33.58
CA ALA A 95 -53.35 18.18 -34.50
C ALA A 95 -51.90 17.71 -34.25
N ILE A 96 -51.58 17.36 -32.99
CA ILE A 96 -50.24 16.91 -32.59
C ILE A 96 -50.09 15.40 -32.81
N VAL A 97 -51.15 14.62 -32.59
CA VAL A 97 -51.15 13.18 -32.82
C VAL A 97 -51.28 12.85 -34.31
N ASP A 98 -51.99 13.66 -35.12
CA ASP A 98 -52.22 13.34 -36.54
C ASP A 98 -50.95 13.24 -37.37
N ARG A 99 -49.95 14.12 -37.18
CA ARG A 99 -48.74 14.08 -38.04
C ARG A 99 -47.80 12.94 -37.70
N GLU A 100 -47.58 12.68 -36.42
CA GLU A 100 -46.59 11.69 -35.97
C GLU A 100 -47.17 10.26 -35.99
N LEU A 101 -48.47 10.13 -35.69
CA LEU A 101 -49.19 8.86 -35.78
C LEU A 101 -49.48 8.48 -37.24
N ALA A 102 -49.85 9.42 -38.12
CA ALA A 102 -50.06 9.10 -39.54
C ALA A 102 -48.76 8.69 -40.25
N SER A 103 -47.63 9.34 -39.92
CA SER A 103 -46.33 8.95 -40.49
C SER A 103 -45.88 7.56 -40.05
N ARG A 104 -46.18 7.15 -38.80
CA ARG A 104 -45.83 5.82 -38.28
C ARG A 104 -46.84 4.74 -38.67
N LEU A 105 -48.13 5.04 -38.80
CA LEU A 105 -49.15 4.10 -39.29
C LEU A 105 -48.92 3.71 -40.77
N PHE A 106 -48.27 4.58 -41.55
CA PHE A 106 -47.87 4.29 -42.93
C PHE A 106 -46.72 3.26 -43.03
N GLU A 107 -45.82 3.20 -42.03
CA GLU A 107 -44.73 2.21 -41.97
C GLU A 107 -45.20 0.80 -41.62
N VAL A 108 -46.32 0.65 -40.89
CA VAL A 108 -46.82 -0.65 -40.42
C VAL A 108 -47.96 -1.22 -41.28
N GLY A 109 -48.32 -0.55 -42.39
CA GLY A 109 -49.22 -1.11 -43.40
C GLY A 109 -50.68 -1.29 -42.96
N LEU A 110 -51.17 -0.53 -41.97
CA LEU A 110 -52.57 -0.55 -41.55
C LEU A 110 -53.40 0.42 -42.40
N ARG A 111 -54.38 -0.12 -43.15
CA ARG A 111 -55.41 0.68 -43.85
C ARG A 111 -56.43 1.20 -42.83
N CYS A 112 -56.69 2.51 -42.86
CA CYS A 112 -57.78 3.16 -42.15
C CYS A 112 -59.00 3.24 -43.08
N ASP A 113 -60.12 2.60 -42.74
CA ASP A 113 -61.31 2.47 -43.60
C ASP A 113 -62.27 3.68 -43.57
N ARG A 114 -61.88 4.80 -42.95
CA ARG A 114 -62.61 6.07 -43.11
C ARG A 114 -61.64 7.24 -43.15
N VAL A 115 -61.06 7.44 -44.33
CA VAL A 115 -60.50 8.72 -44.73
C VAL A 115 -61.36 9.20 -45.89
N GLY A 116 -62.13 10.26 -45.69
CA GLY A 116 -62.76 10.96 -46.79
C GLY A 116 -61.67 11.35 -47.80
N GLU A 117 -61.97 11.23 -49.09
CA GLU A 117 -61.08 11.53 -50.21
C GLU A 117 -60.58 12.98 -50.11
N PHE A 118 -59.48 13.17 -49.38
CA PHE A 118 -58.59 14.28 -49.63
C PHE A 118 -57.74 13.85 -50.82
N GLU A 119 -58.07 14.38 -52.01
CA GLU A 119 -57.11 14.51 -53.10
C GLU A 119 -55.98 15.43 -52.61
N PHE A 120 -55.03 14.85 -51.87
CA PHE A 120 -53.74 15.48 -51.68
C PHE A 120 -53.09 15.50 -53.06
N ALA A 121 -52.93 16.70 -53.61
CA ALA A 121 -52.11 16.96 -54.79
C ALA A 121 -50.86 16.08 -54.71
N SER A 122 -50.64 15.26 -55.74
CA SER A 122 -49.58 14.24 -55.83
C SER A 122 -48.19 14.74 -55.47
N ASP A 123 -47.96 16.06 -55.50
CA ASP A 123 -46.74 16.72 -55.06
C ASP A 123 -46.55 16.81 -53.53
N GLY A 124 -47.61 16.90 -52.72
CA GLY A 124 -47.50 17.00 -51.26
C GLY A 124 -47.06 15.69 -50.62
N ALA A 125 -47.65 14.57 -51.04
CA ALA A 125 -47.26 13.23 -50.60
C ALA A 125 -45.82 12.87 -51.06
N ARG A 126 -45.43 13.34 -52.26
CA ARG A 126 -44.07 13.17 -52.78
C ARG A 126 -43.04 13.95 -51.94
N ARG A 127 -43.30 15.23 -51.62
CA ARG A 127 -42.42 16.04 -50.76
C ARG A 127 -42.27 15.46 -49.35
N ALA A 128 -43.37 15.01 -48.74
CA ALA A 128 -43.32 14.38 -47.42
C ALA A 128 -42.48 13.09 -47.42
N ARG A 129 -42.56 12.29 -48.50
CA ARG A 129 -41.75 11.09 -48.67
C ARG A 129 -40.26 11.43 -48.86
N GLU A 130 -39.95 12.44 -49.66
CA GLU A 130 -38.58 12.95 -49.87
C GLU A 130 -37.98 13.56 -48.58
N GLU A 131 -38.78 14.19 -47.72
CA GLU A 131 -38.35 14.67 -46.39
C GLU A 131 -38.12 13.52 -45.40
N LEU A 132 -39.00 12.53 -45.37
CA LEU A 132 -38.84 11.34 -44.52
C LEU A 132 -37.60 10.53 -44.91
N GLU A 133 -37.33 10.39 -46.21
CA GLU A 133 -36.12 9.74 -46.73
C GLU A 133 -34.85 10.52 -46.38
N ARG A 134 -34.90 11.86 -46.42
CA ARG A 134 -33.80 12.72 -45.95
C ARG A 134 -33.56 12.55 -44.45
N HIS A 135 -34.62 12.59 -43.63
CA HIS A 135 -34.53 12.37 -42.19
C HIS A 135 -33.96 10.99 -41.85
N ARG A 136 -34.41 9.92 -42.52
CA ARG A 136 -33.84 8.58 -42.34
C ARG A 136 -32.38 8.51 -42.77
N CYS A 137 -31.99 9.21 -43.83
CA CYS A 137 -30.59 9.30 -44.25
C CYS A 137 -29.73 10.03 -43.21
N GLU A 138 -30.23 11.14 -42.65
CA GLU A 138 -29.56 11.93 -41.62
C GLU A 138 -29.45 11.16 -40.30
N GLU A 139 -30.52 10.49 -39.87
CA GLU A 139 -30.53 9.63 -38.68
C GLU A 139 -29.56 8.45 -38.84
N SER A 140 -29.56 7.80 -40.02
CA SER A 140 -28.59 6.77 -40.35
C SER A 140 -27.15 7.30 -40.34
N ALA A 141 -26.94 8.55 -40.79
CA ALA A 141 -25.62 9.19 -40.76
C ALA A 141 -25.18 9.54 -39.33
N ALA A 142 -26.10 10.02 -38.49
CA ALA A 142 -25.86 10.31 -37.08
C ALA A 142 -25.54 9.02 -36.30
N GLN A 143 -26.29 7.94 -36.54
CA GLN A 143 -26.04 6.64 -35.91
C GLN A 143 -24.65 6.10 -36.30
N ARG A 144 -24.28 6.17 -37.59
CA ARG A 144 -22.92 5.82 -38.04
C ARG A 144 -21.82 6.64 -37.36
N ARG A 145 -22.09 7.91 -37.06
CA ARG A 145 -21.15 8.80 -36.34
C ARG A 145 -21.01 8.39 -34.88
N ILE A 146 -22.11 8.08 -34.19
CA ILE A 146 -22.11 7.58 -32.80
C ILE A 146 -21.33 6.27 -32.70
N ASP A 147 -21.59 5.32 -33.60
CA ASP A 147 -20.90 4.02 -33.61
C ASP A 147 -19.39 4.18 -33.84
N ARG A 148 -19.00 5.12 -34.71
CA ARG A 148 -17.58 5.45 -34.93
C ARG A 148 -16.92 6.00 -33.67
N LEU A 149 -17.58 6.94 -32.97
CA LEU A 149 -17.05 7.53 -31.73
C LEU A 149 -16.95 6.49 -30.61
N ARG A 150 -17.93 5.58 -30.49
CA ARG A 150 -17.88 4.45 -29.53
C ARG A 150 -16.67 3.55 -29.80
N ARG A 151 -16.48 3.12 -31.05
CA ARG A 151 -15.31 2.31 -31.43
C ARG A 151 -13.99 3.02 -31.13
N GLN A 152 -13.90 4.32 -31.41
CA GLN A 152 -12.71 5.12 -31.09
C GLN A 152 -12.47 5.20 -29.57
N GLY A 153 -13.52 5.36 -28.77
CA GLY A 153 -13.43 5.35 -27.31
C GLY A 153 -12.99 3.99 -26.77
N ASP A 154 -13.58 2.91 -27.26
CA ASP A 154 -13.22 1.53 -26.88
C ASP A 154 -11.77 1.21 -27.23
N GLU A 155 -11.31 1.63 -28.42
CA GLU A 155 -9.91 1.50 -28.84
C GLU A 155 -8.95 2.31 -27.95
N ALA A 156 -9.33 3.53 -27.55
CA ALA A 156 -8.52 4.37 -26.67
C ALA A 156 -8.38 3.73 -25.29
N ILE A 157 -9.48 3.25 -24.70
CA ILE A 157 -9.49 2.54 -23.42
C ILE A 157 -8.66 1.25 -23.51
N ALA A 158 -8.78 0.49 -24.59
CA ALA A 158 -7.98 -0.73 -24.80
C ALA A 158 -6.49 -0.42 -24.87
N ARG A 159 -6.08 0.65 -25.58
CA ARG A 159 -4.68 1.09 -25.64
C ARG A 159 -4.15 1.53 -24.28
N GLU A 160 -4.94 2.26 -23.51
CA GLU A 160 -4.56 2.71 -22.17
C GLU A 160 -4.41 1.53 -21.20
N ARG A 161 -5.33 0.56 -21.24
CA ARG A 161 -5.21 -0.69 -20.46
C ARG A 161 -3.98 -1.49 -20.84
N ALA A 162 -3.70 -1.65 -22.13
CA ALA A 162 -2.52 -2.36 -22.61
C ALA A 162 -1.22 -1.66 -22.14
N ARG A 163 -1.17 -0.33 -22.16
CA ARG A 163 -0.03 0.44 -21.61
C ARG A 163 0.14 0.22 -20.11
N ALA A 164 -0.95 0.32 -19.33
CA ALA A 164 -0.92 0.10 -17.90
C ALA A 164 -0.48 -1.34 -17.53
N GLU A 165 -0.87 -2.34 -18.33
CA GLU A 165 -0.44 -3.72 -18.16
C GLU A 165 1.06 -3.90 -18.41
N VAL A 166 1.59 -3.28 -19.48
CA VAL A 166 3.03 -3.27 -19.77
C VAL A 166 3.82 -2.56 -18.67
N ASP A 167 3.35 -1.41 -18.19
CA ASP A 167 4.00 -0.66 -17.10
C ASP A 167 4.00 -1.46 -15.79
N ARG A 168 2.89 -2.12 -15.48
CA ARG A 168 2.78 -3.02 -14.31
C ARG A 168 3.75 -4.18 -14.43
N ALA A 169 3.78 -4.88 -15.57
CA ALA A 169 4.69 -6.00 -15.82
C ALA A 169 6.16 -5.56 -15.71
N THR A 170 6.49 -4.37 -16.23
CA THR A 170 7.84 -3.80 -16.13
C THR A 170 8.23 -3.50 -14.68
N ARG A 171 7.32 -2.93 -13.89
CA ARG A 171 7.54 -2.67 -12.46
C ARG A 171 7.70 -3.96 -11.66
N GLU A 172 6.86 -4.96 -11.91
CA GLU A 172 6.94 -6.27 -11.27
C GLU A 172 8.27 -6.97 -11.59
N SER A 173 8.70 -6.95 -12.85
CA SER A 173 10.01 -7.47 -13.27
C SER A 173 11.17 -6.75 -12.57
N ARG A 174 11.13 -5.42 -12.47
CA ARG A 174 12.16 -4.64 -11.76
C ARG A 174 12.23 -5.00 -10.27
N LEU A 175 11.09 -5.13 -9.60
CA LEU A 175 11.04 -5.51 -8.18
C LEU A 175 11.51 -6.95 -7.95
N ALA A 176 11.18 -7.87 -8.86
CA ALA A 176 11.66 -9.25 -8.80
C ALA A 176 13.19 -9.32 -8.89
N ARG A 177 13.79 -8.52 -9.78
CA ARG A 177 15.26 -8.44 -9.88
C ARG A 177 15.91 -7.91 -8.61
N ILE A 178 15.39 -6.81 -8.04
CA ILE A 178 15.92 -6.25 -6.78
C ILE A 178 15.85 -7.27 -5.64
N ARG A 179 14.74 -8.02 -5.53
CA ARG A 179 14.60 -9.07 -4.52
C ARG A 179 15.61 -10.21 -4.72
N ALA A 180 15.82 -10.63 -5.97
CA ALA A 180 16.80 -11.67 -6.28
C ALA A 180 18.23 -11.22 -5.96
N GLU A 181 18.59 -9.97 -6.27
CA GLU A 181 19.88 -9.37 -5.91
C GLU A 181 20.07 -9.30 -4.39
N GLN A 182 19.02 -8.90 -3.65
CA GLN A 182 19.05 -8.86 -2.18
C GLN A 182 19.19 -10.25 -1.55
N GLU A 183 18.53 -11.26 -2.12
CA GLU A 183 18.61 -12.63 -1.60
C GLU A 183 20.00 -13.21 -1.84
N LEU A 184 20.56 -13.04 -3.04
CA LEU A 184 21.92 -13.46 -3.34
C LEU A 184 22.94 -12.79 -2.40
N ALA A 185 22.83 -11.47 -2.20
CA ALA A 185 23.70 -10.75 -1.29
C ALA A 185 23.56 -11.22 0.17
N ARG A 186 22.36 -11.64 0.60
CA ARG A 186 22.14 -12.23 1.93
C ARG A 186 22.78 -13.60 2.06
N GLU A 187 22.65 -14.44 1.03
CA GLU A 187 23.28 -15.77 0.99
C GLU A 187 24.80 -15.66 1.02
N GLU A 188 25.39 -14.80 0.18
CA GLU A 188 26.83 -14.53 0.15
C GLU A 188 27.33 -14.01 1.50
N ARG A 189 26.58 -13.08 2.13
CA ARG A 189 26.89 -12.57 3.46
C ARG A 189 26.81 -13.66 4.52
N ALA A 190 25.83 -14.56 4.46
CA ALA A 190 25.71 -15.67 5.40
C ALA A 190 26.88 -16.67 5.27
N ILE A 191 27.30 -16.98 4.04
CA ILE A 191 28.46 -17.85 3.77
C ILE A 191 29.74 -17.22 4.33
N ARG A 192 30.00 -15.93 4.04
CA ARG A 192 31.17 -15.21 4.56
C ARG A 192 31.17 -15.15 6.09
N PHE A 193 30.01 -14.90 6.70
CA PHE A 193 29.86 -14.89 8.16
C PHE A 193 30.20 -16.25 8.78
N SER A 194 29.67 -17.34 8.24
CA SER A 194 29.98 -18.69 8.72
C SER A 194 31.46 -19.02 8.57
N ALA A 195 32.06 -18.72 7.41
CA ALA A 195 33.48 -18.96 7.17
C ALA A 195 34.38 -18.16 8.14
N LEU A 196 34.05 -16.91 8.42
CA LEU A 196 34.77 -16.09 9.41
C LEU A 196 34.77 -16.73 10.79
N LEU A 197 33.60 -17.17 11.28
CA LEU A 197 33.50 -17.77 12.61
C LEU A 197 34.20 -19.13 12.69
N GLU A 198 34.14 -19.94 11.63
CA GLU A 198 34.83 -21.22 11.57
C GLU A 198 36.36 -21.06 11.58
N GLU A 199 36.88 -20.12 10.79
CA GLU A 199 38.31 -19.81 10.77
C GLU A 199 38.78 -19.21 12.09
N ALA A 200 38.04 -18.26 12.65
CA ALA A 200 38.35 -17.68 13.95
C ALA A 200 38.40 -18.75 15.05
N ALA A 201 37.41 -19.64 15.10
CA ALA A 201 37.39 -20.74 16.07
C ALA A 201 38.60 -21.68 15.88
N ALA A 202 38.95 -22.02 14.64
CA ALA A 202 40.10 -22.87 14.35
C ALA A 202 41.43 -22.24 14.80
N ARG A 203 41.63 -20.94 14.56
CA ARG A 203 42.84 -20.22 15.00
C ARG A 203 42.93 -20.10 16.51
N ILE A 204 41.82 -19.77 17.18
CA ILE A 204 41.75 -19.69 18.64
C ILE A 204 42.06 -21.06 19.26
N ASP A 205 41.46 -22.14 18.75
CA ASP A 205 41.71 -23.50 19.23
C ASP A 205 43.18 -23.92 19.04
N GLU A 206 43.78 -23.57 17.90
CA GLU A 206 45.20 -23.79 17.64
C GLU A 206 46.08 -23.03 18.65
N PHE A 207 45.83 -21.74 18.80
CA PHE A 207 46.58 -20.84 19.65
C PHE A 207 46.56 -21.28 21.11
N VAL A 208 45.36 -21.57 21.64
CA VAL A 208 45.17 -22.08 23.00
C VAL A 208 45.87 -23.44 23.18
N ARG A 209 45.83 -24.30 22.16
CA ARG A 209 46.49 -25.61 22.22
C ARG A 209 48.01 -25.50 22.26
N VAL A 210 48.59 -24.64 21.42
CA VAL A 210 50.05 -24.39 21.37
C VAL A 210 50.54 -23.76 22.68
N ARG A 211 49.75 -22.84 23.25
CA ARG A 211 50.04 -22.15 24.52
C ARG A 211 49.60 -22.88 25.78
N ARG A 212 49.24 -24.17 25.69
CA ARG A 212 48.74 -24.94 26.84
C ARG A 212 49.67 -24.91 28.07
N HIS A 213 50.97 -24.79 27.86
CA HIS A 213 51.98 -24.76 28.93
C HIS A 213 52.41 -23.35 29.36
N ASP A 214 51.98 -22.33 28.62
CA ASP A 214 52.28 -20.92 28.88
C ASP A 214 51.12 -20.04 28.34
N PRO A 215 49.93 -20.10 28.97
CA PRO A 215 48.76 -19.40 28.47
C PRO A 215 48.90 -17.89 28.67
N ILE A 216 48.39 -17.10 27.73
CA ILE A 216 48.12 -15.68 27.98
C ILE A 216 47.11 -15.63 29.12
N HIS A 217 47.51 -14.95 30.21
CA HIS A 217 46.67 -14.82 31.38
C HIS A 217 45.38 -14.09 30.98
N SER A 218 44.24 -14.52 31.52
CA SER A 218 42.97 -13.83 31.30
C SER A 218 42.42 -13.76 29.87
N TYR A 219 42.96 -14.54 28.92
CA TYR A 219 42.34 -14.66 27.60
C TYR A 219 41.11 -15.57 27.63
N VAL A 220 39.96 -15.05 27.22
CA VAL A 220 38.71 -15.80 27.01
C VAL A 220 37.98 -15.26 25.78
N SER A 221 37.56 -16.15 24.89
CA SER A 221 36.75 -15.78 23.71
C SER A 221 35.30 -15.44 24.09
N SER A 222 34.75 -14.40 23.47
CA SER A 222 33.32 -14.05 23.56
C SER A 222 32.42 -15.07 22.86
N ASP A 223 31.11 -15.04 23.18
CA ASP A 223 30.09 -15.74 22.37
C ASP A 223 29.82 -14.91 21.11
N PHE A 224 30.59 -15.14 20.05
CA PHE A 224 30.53 -14.33 18.83
C PHE A 224 29.13 -14.28 18.18
N PRO A 225 28.38 -15.41 18.07
CA PRO A 225 27.00 -15.37 17.59
C PRO A 225 26.06 -14.51 18.44
N LEU A 226 26.20 -14.53 19.77
CA LEU A 226 25.42 -13.67 20.67
C LEU A 226 25.76 -12.20 20.44
N VAL A 227 27.05 -11.86 20.41
CA VAL A 227 27.53 -10.50 20.21
C VAL A 227 27.06 -9.94 18.87
N TYR A 228 27.22 -10.69 17.77
CA TYR A 228 26.74 -10.29 16.45
C TYR A 228 25.23 -9.96 16.43
N ARG A 229 24.41 -10.80 17.07
CA ARG A 229 22.96 -10.55 17.19
C ARG A 229 22.67 -9.30 18.02
N GLY A 230 23.47 -9.02 19.04
CA GLY A 230 23.40 -7.80 19.83
C GLY A 230 23.70 -6.55 19.01
N LEU A 231 24.85 -6.53 18.33
CA LEU A 231 25.28 -5.42 17.47
C LEU A 231 24.25 -5.13 16.37
N ARG A 232 23.72 -6.17 15.72
CA ARG A 232 22.63 -6.03 14.74
C ARG A 232 21.40 -5.35 15.30
N ARG A 233 20.97 -5.74 16.50
CA ARG A 233 19.80 -5.11 17.15
C ARG A 233 20.06 -3.66 17.50
N LEU A 234 21.30 -3.30 17.84
CA LEU A 234 21.67 -1.92 18.12
C LEU A 234 21.64 -1.06 16.84
N LEU A 235 22.13 -1.57 15.72
CA LEU A 235 22.03 -0.90 14.41
C LEU A 235 20.59 -0.64 13.97
N GLU A 236 19.69 -1.56 14.29
CA GLU A 236 18.26 -1.43 13.98
C GLU A 236 17.53 -0.50 14.97
N SER A 237 18.22 0.00 16.01
CA SER A 237 17.65 0.82 17.08
C SER A 237 17.96 2.32 16.91
N PRO A 238 17.11 3.23 17.43
CA PRO A 238 17.38 4.67 17.40
C PRO A 238 18.42 5.12 18.43
N TYR A 239 19.18 4.18 19.00
CA TYR A 239 20.02 4.44 20.16
C TYR A 239 21.46 4.83 19.83
N LEU A 240 21.98 4.40 18.70
CA LEU A 240 23.33 4.76 18.27
C LEU A 240 23.39 6.22 17.84
N THR A 241 24.50 6.88 18.17
CA THR A 241 24.78 8.27 17.79
C THR A 241 25.60 8.40 16.51
N GLY A 242 26.11 7.27 16.02
CA GLY A 242 26.94 7.12 14.82
C GLY A 242 27.34 5.66 14.62
N ASP A 243 28.41 5.44 13.86
CA ASP A 243 28.86 4.14 13.37
C ASP A 243 30.31 3.78 13.75
N ARG A 244 30.94 4.53 14.68
CA ARG A 244 32.27 4.17 15.18
C ARG A 244 32.19 3.19 16.33
N PHE A 245 32.88 2.06 16.17
CA PHE A 245 32.89 0.95 17.11
C PHE A 245 34.30 0.67 17.64
N CYS A 246 34.47 0.52 18.95
CA CYS A 246 35.73 0.05 19.55
C CYS A 246 35.50 -1.21 20.39
N GLU A 247 36.33 -2.24 20.20
CA GLU A 247 36.45 -3.39 21.09
C GLU A 247 37.61 -3.18 22.09
N TRP A 248 37.32 -3.26 23.38
CA TRP A 248 38.31 -3.26 24.46
C TRP A 248 38.70 -4.68 24.84
N GLY A 249 40.01 -4.97 24.78
CA GLY A 249 40.54 -6.33 24.99
C GLY A 249 40.14 -7.23 23.81
N SER A 250 40.53 -6.83 22.59
CA SER A 250 40.00 -7.44 21.37
C SER A 250 40.45 -8.87 21.13
N GLY A 251 41.51 -9.34 21.78
CA GLY A 251 42.05 -10.67 21.56
C GLY A 251 42.28 -10.94 20.07
N PHE A 252 41.59 -11.93 19.51
CA PHE A 252 41.62 -12.29 18.08
C PHE A 252 40.84 -11.32 17.17
N GLY A 253 40.30 -10.23 17.70
CA GLY A 253 39.61 -9.19 16.93
C GLY A 253 38.27 -9.60 16.34
N VAL A 254 37.72 -10.75 16.73
CA VAL A 254 36.53 -11.32 16.09
C VAL A 254 35.30 -10.44 16.26
N VAL A 255 35.13 -9.76 17.42
CA VAL A 255 33.98 -8.87 17.59
C VAL A 255 34.16 -7.59 16.77
N ALA A 256 35.36 -7.03 16.71
CA ALA A 256 35.68 -5.93 15.82
C ALA A 256 35.44 -6.29 14.34
N ASP A 257 35.82 -7.48 13.90
CA ASP A 257 35.53 -8.00 12.56
C ASP A 257 34.01 -8.10 12.32
N LEU A 258 33.27 -8.60 13.30
CA LEU A 258 31.82 -8.70 13.23
C LEU A 258 31.13 -7.33 13.19
N ALA A 259 31.66 -6.33 13.87
CA ALA A 259 31.17 -4.96 13.79
C ALA A 259 31.43 -4.36 12.40
N ALA A 260 32.64 -4.52 11.84
CA ALA A 260 32.92 -4.11 10.46
C ALA A 260 32.05 -4.84 9.43
N PHE A 261 31.74 -6.12 9.67
CA PHE A 261 30.83 -6.90 8.83
C PHE A 261 29.38 -6.37 8.84
N LEU A 262 29.05 -5.59 9.86
CA LEU A 262 27.80 -4.85 10.03
C LEU A 262 27.91 -3.38 9.63
N ASP A 263 28.97 -3.04 8.88
CA ASP A 263 29.23 -1.72 8.31
C ASP A 263 29.56 -0.63 9.35
N PHE A 264 29.99 -0.99 10.57
CA PHE A 264 30.63 -0.04 11.51
C PHE A 264 32.05 0.33 11.03
N GLU A 265 32.48 1.56 11.30
CA GLU A 265 33.91 1.90 11.32
C GLU A 265 34.52 1.26 12.57
N SER A 266 35.28 0.17 12.38
CA SER A 266 35.60 -0.75 13.47
C SER A 266 37.06 -0.72 13.90
N PHE A 267 37.25 -0.81 15.21
CA PHE A 267 38.54 -0.71 15.89
C PHE A 267 38.64 -1.74 17.01
N GLY A 268 39.86 -2.23 17.27
CA GLY A 268 40.14 -3.11 18.40
C GLY A 268 41.42 -2.68 19.12
N ILE A 269 41.38 -2.70 20.46
CA ILE A 269 42.55 -2.44 21.31
C ILE A 269 42.85 -3.72 22.10
N GLU A 270 44.09 -4.18 22.02
CA GLU A 270 44.58 -5.35 22.73
C GLU A 270 46.00 -5.10 23.24
N ILE A 271 46.28 -5.51 24.48
CA ILE A 271 47.57 -5.27 25.12
C ILE A 271 48.61 -6.30 24.70
N GLU A 272 48.18 -7.51 24.34
CA GLU A 272 49.04 -8.62 23.95
C GLU A 272 49.40 -8.55 22.44
N PRO A 273 50.66 -8.27 22.07
CA PRO A 273 51.04 -8.06 20.66
C PRO A 273 50.78 -9.27 19.76
N GLU A 274 50.87 -10.47 20.32
CA GLU A 274 50.63 -11.70 19.57
C GLU A 274 49.15 -11.88 19.23
N LEU A 275 48.24 -11.45 20.10
CA LEU A 275 46.80 -11.45 19.82
C LEU A 275 46.45 -10.38 18.78
N VAL A 276 47.08 -9.20 18.84
CA VAL A 276 46.95 -8.17 17.80
C VAL A 276 47.37 -8.71 16.44
N THR A 277 48.49 -9.43 16.39
CA THR A 277 48.97 -10.05 15.14
C THR A 277 47.95 -11.03 14.57
N GLU A 278 47.41 -11.93 15.42
CA GLU A 278 46.37 -12.89 15.00
C GLU A 278 45.09 -12.19 14.53
N ALA A 279 44.69 -11.09 15.19
CA ALA A 279 43.54 -10.28 14.81
C ALA A 279 43.71 -9.62 13.43
N GLU A 280 44.87 -9.00 13.19
CA GLU A 280 45.20 -8.39 11.89
C GLU A 280 45.23 -9.45 10.77
N GLU A 281 45.83 -10.62 11.03
CA GLU A 281 45.88 -11.71 10.07
C GLU A 281 44.50 -12.30 9.76
N LEU A 282 43.61 -12.39 10.77
CA LEU A 282 42.22 -12.85 10.58
C LEU A 282 41.45 -11.86 9.71
N ALA A 283 41.46 -10.58 10.08
CA ALA A 283 40.80 -9.51 9.33
C ALA A 283 41.29 -9.46 7.88
N ALA A 284 42.61 -9.55 7.66
CA ALA A 284 43.21 -9.57 6.33
C ALA A 284 42.78 -10.78 5.50
N SER A 285 42.64 -11.96 6.11
CA SER A 285 42.21 -13.19 5.42
C SER A 285 40.79 -13.09 4.85
N PHE A 286 39.97 -12.22 5.44
CA PHE A 286 38.60 -11.95 4.99
C PHE A 286 38.45 -10.57 4.33
N GLU A 287 39.52 -9.80 4.15
CA GLU A 287 39.49 -8.43 3.61
C GLU A 287 38.53 -7.51 4.40
N ILE A 288 38.50 -7.65 5.72
CA ILE A 288 37.65 -6.85 6.62
C ILE A 288 38.43 -5.60 7.06
N PRO A 289 37.87 -4.39 6.87
CA PRO A 289 38.56 -3.15 7.21
C PRO A 289 38.44 -2.82 8.70
N VAL A 290 39.27 -3.47 9.53
CA VAL A 290 39.41 -3.17 10.97
C VAL A 290 40.77 -2.55 11.24
N ARG A 291 40.82 -1.59 12.17
CA ARG A 291 42.08 -1.02 12.69
C ARG A 291 42.35 -1.54 14.09
N PHE A 292 43.45 -2.26 14.28
CA PHE A 292 43.90 -2.72 15.58
C PHE A 292 45.03 -1.84 16.11
N ALA A 293 45.07 -1.65 17.43
CA ALA A 293 46.18 -1.00 18.12
C ALA A 293 46.64 -1.84 19.30
N CYS A 294 47.97 -1.94 19.45
CA CYS A 294 48.61 -2.70 20.51
C CYS A 294 48.88 -1.80 21.71
N GLY A 295 48.20 -2.03 22.83
CA GLY A 295 48.42 -1.28 24.05
C GLY A 295 47.21 -1.27 24.96
N ASN A 296 47.19 -0.32 25.89
CA ASN A 296 46.16 -0.24 26.92
C ASN A 296 44.92 0.52 26.40
N PHE A 297 43.73 -0.05 26.57
CA PHE A 297 42.46 0.61 26.22
C PHE A 297 41.98 1.64 27.26
N ILE A 298 42.68 1.80 28.38
CA ILE A 298 42.45 2.89 29.31
C ILE A 298 43.07 4.16 28.71
N PRO A 299 42.27 5.22 28.46
CA PRO A 299 42.78 6.48 27.93
C PRO A 299 43.93 7.07 28.78
N GLY A 300 44.89 7.70 28.11
CA GLY A 300 45.95 8.50 28.76
C GLY A 300 45.45 9.86 29.25
N GLY A 301 46.32 10.62 29.91
CA GLY A 301 46.12 12.06 30.16
C GLY A 301 45.57 12.46 31.55
N ASP A 302 44.93 11.57 32.30
CA ASP A 302 44.56 11.80 33.71
C ASP A 302 45.18 10.73 34.62
N ASP A 303 46.46 10.93 34.95
CA ASP A 303 47.22 10.03 35.81
C ASP A 303 46.56 9.86 37.19
N ASN A 304 45.93 10.91 37.73
CA ASN A 304 45.25 10.82 39.02
C ASN A 304 44.03 9.91 38.95
N TYR A 305 43.23 9.99 37.88
CA TYR A 305 42.10 9.08 37.70
C TYR A 305 42.59 7.63 37.56
N ARG A 306 43.64 7.40 36.75
CA ARG A 306 44.22 6.08 36.51
C ARG A 306 44.77 5.45 37.79
N GLU A 307 45.50 6.21 38.61
CA GLU A 307 46.00 5.73 39.91
C GLU A 307 44.87 5.37 40.89
N ASN A 308 43.70 6.00 40.76
CA ASN A 308 42.54 5.79 41.63
C ASN A 308 41.61 4.64 41.18
N LEU A 309 41.81 4.06 39.99
CA LEU A 309 41.03 2.87 39.55
C LEU A 309 41.27 1.64 40.45
N GLY A 310 42.36 1.65 41.21
CA GLY A 310 42.73 0.58 42.12
C GLY A 310 43.28 -0.65 41.40
N PRO A 311 43.93 -1.58 42.11
CA PRO A 311 44.50 -2.77 41.50
C PRO A 311 43.39 -3.73 41.04
N SER A 312 43.42 -4.13 39.77
CA SER A 312 42.65 -5.27 39.24
C SER A 312 43.61 -6.44 38.95
N PRO A 313 43.24 -7.70 39.26
CA PRO A 313 44.03 -8.86 38.88
C PRO A 313 43.96 -9.19 37.39
N TYR A 314 43.02 -8.61 36.63
CA TYR A 314 42.80 -8.93 35.21
C TYR A 314 42.87 -7.73 34.26
N LEU A 315 42.91 -6.51 34.81
CA LEU A 315 43.06 -5.26 34.06
C LEU A 315 44.41 -4.64 34.40
N GLU A 316 45.27 -4.53 33.40
CA GLU A 316 46.50 -3.76 33.54
C GLU A 316 46.15 -2.27 33.51
N VAL A 317 46.33 -1.58 34.64
CA VAL A 317 46.04 -0.14 34.76
C VAL A 317 47.26 0.70 34.38
N THR A 318 48.43 0.07 34.31
CA THR A 318 49.68 0.65 33.85
C THR A 318 49.89 0.39 32.36
N GLY A 319 50.75 1.17 31.70
CA GLY A 319 51.05 0.99 30.28
C GLY A 319 50.53 2.11 29.39
N GLU A 320 51.13 2.20 28.21
CA GLU A 320 50.84 3.23 27.22
C GLU A 320 49.47 3.02 26.59
N SER A 321 48.78 4.14 26.32
CA SER A 321 47.42 4.12 25.79
C SER A 321 47.43 3.90 24.29
N ALA A 322 46.60 2.98 23.80
CA ALA A 322 46.56 2.63 22.38
C ALA A 322 45.79 3.64 21.50
N TYR A 323 45.12 4.61 22.11
CA TYR A 323 44.35 5.65 21.40
C TYR A 323 45.23 6.57 20.55
N GLU A 324 46.46 6.83 20.99
CA GLU A 324 47.43 7.65 20.24
C GLU A 324 47.76 7.00 18.88
N ASP A 325 47.93 5.68 18.85
CA ASP A 325 48.20 4.92 17.62
C ASP A 325 46.99 4.90 16.67
N LEU A 326 45.77 4.91 17.23
CA LEU A 326 44.54 5.02 16.45
C LEU A 326 44.30 6.44 15.92
N GLY A 327 44.92 7.46 16.53
CA GLY A 327 44.68 8.87 16.25
C GLY A 327 43.25 9.30 16.62
N LEU A 328 42.66 8.66 17.63
CA LEU A 328 41.29 8.85 18.10
C LEU A 328 41.27 8.80 19.62
N ASP A 329 40.35 9.52 20.26
CA ASP A 329 40.09 9.43 21.69
C ASP A 329 38.85 8.58 21.99
N LEU A 330 38.64 8.16 23.24
CA LEU A 330 37.43 7.38 23.58
C LEU A 330 36.13 8.13 23.24
N GLU A 331 36.15 9.46 23.27
CA GLU A 331 35.00 10.29 22.91
C GLU A 331 34.62 10.23 21.42
N ASP A 332 35.50 9.73 20.55
CA ASP A 332 35.22 9.58 19.13
C ASP A 332 34.35 8.36 18.81
N PHE A 333 34.15 7.44 19.75
CA PHE A 333 33.41 6.19 19.53
C PHE A 333 31.95 6.29 19.99
N ASP A 334 31.04 5.81 19.13
CA ASP A 334 29.60 5.75 19.41
C ASP A 334 29.21 4.49 20.18
N LEU A 335 30.00 3.42 20.00
CA LEU A 335 29.76 2.11 20.56
C LEU A 335 31.08 1.49 21.02
N VAL A 336 31.14 1.09 22.29
CA VAL A 336 32.27 0.38 22.87
C VAL A 336 31.80 -1.00 23.32
N PHE A 337 32.52 -2.05 22.98
CA PHE A 337 32.28 -3.40 23.48
C PHE A 337 33.42 -3.84 24.39
N ALA A 338 33.08 -4.56 25.47
CA ALA A 338 34.07 -5.22 26.30
C ALA A 338 33.53 -6.53 26.89
N TYR A 339 34.42 -7.48 27.16
CA TYR A 339 34.12 -8.68 27.92
C TYR A 339 34.83 -8.63 29.29
N PRO A 340 34.16 -8.10 30.34
CA PRO A 340 34.77 -7.96 31.65
C PRO A 340 35.00 -9.30 32.35
N TRP A 341 36.10 -9.42 33.09
CA TRP A 341 36.21 -10.45 34.12
C TRP A 341 35.27 -10.15 35.30
N PRO A 342 34.90 -11.17 36.10
CA PRO A 342 34.06 -10.95 37.28
C PRO A 342 34.65 -9.89 38.22
N GLY A 343 33.91 -8.80 38.43
CA GLY A 343 34.33 -7.67 39.26
C GLY A 343 34.83 -6.46 38.48
N GLU A 344 35.08 -6.58 37.18
CA GLU A 344 35.57 -5.50 36.32
C GLU A 344 34.46 -4.68 35.67
N GLU A 345 33.22 -5.16 35.71
CA GLU A 345 32.08 -4.50 35.08
C GLU A 345 31.94 -3.05 35.55
N ARG A 346 32.20 -2.80 36.84
CA ARG A 346 32.16 -1.47 37.43
C ARG A 346 33.31 -0.62 36.91
N THR A 347 34.54 -1.13 36.96
CA THR A 347 35.73 -0.39 36.51
C THR A 347 35.61 0.02 35.05
N LEU A 348 35.22 -0.91 34.15
CA LEU A 348 35.01 -0.59 32.74
C LEU A 348 33.89 0.43 32.53
N SER A 349 32.82 0.35 33.32
CA SER A 349 31.74 1.33 33.27
C SER A 349 32.20 2.72 33.74
N ASP A 350 33.00 2.78 34.79
CA ASP A 350 33.52 4.03 35.35
C ASP A 350 34.48 4.70 34.34
N ILE A 351 35.37 3.93 33.69
CA ILE A 351 36.26 4.42 32.62
C ILE A 351 35.42 4.96 31.45
N PHE A 352 34.45 4.18 30.98
CA PHE A 352 33.57 4.59 29.89
C PHE A 352 32.79 5.87 30.25
N GLU A 353 32.20 5.93 31.45
CA GLU A 353 31.45 7.09 31.91
C GLU A 353 32.35 8.32 32.04
N HIS A 354 33.62 8.15 32.44
CA HIS A 354 34.57 9.24 32.53
C HIS A 354 34.93 9.80 31.14
N TYR A 355 35.35 8.95 30.19
CA TYR A 355 35.99 9.40 28.95
C TYR A 355 35.11 9.40 27.70
N ALA A 356 34.03 8.61 27.61
CA ALA A 356 33.27 8.47 26.35
C ALA A 356 32.43 9.73 26.02
N ALA A 357 31.95 9.87 24.78
CA ALA A 357 31.05 10.97 24.44
C ALA A 357 29.67 10.82 25.11
N PRO A 358 28.99 11.92 25.48
CA PRO A 358 27.60 11.86 25.92
C PRO A 358 26.70 11.23 24.87
N GLY A 359 25.91 10.22 25.26
CA GLY A 359 25.04 9.49 24.36
C GLY A 359 25.63 8.20 23.79
N ALA A 360 26.96 8.01 23.86
CA ALA A 360 27.63 6.78 23.44
C ALA A 360 27.14 5.57 24.25
N LEU A 361 27.31 4.39 23.68
CA LEU A 361 26.90 3.11 24.26
C LEU A 361 28.10 2.25 24.66
N LEU A 362 27.99 1.59 25.81
CA LEU A 362 28.88 0.52 26.26
C LEU A 362 28.11 -0.79 26.26
N VAL A 363 28.66 -1.82 25.61
CA VAL A 363 28.11 -3.18 25.60
C VAL A 363 29.07 -4.08 26.36
N LEU A 364 28.57 -4.68 27.44
CA LEU A 364 29.31 -5.64 28.24
C LEU A 364 28.78 -7.04 27.97
N HIS A 365 29.69 -7.96 27.66
CA HIS A 365 29.37 -9.39 27.63
C HIS A 365 29.42 -9.97 29.05
N SER A 366 28.25 -10.19 29.66
CA SER A 366 28.10 -10.85 30.94
C SER A 366 27.85 -12.34 30.73
N GLY A 367 28.71 -13.19 31.30
CA GLY A 367 28.54 -14.64 31.23
C GLY A 367 27.24 -15.17 31.84
N LEU A 368 26.54 -14.37 32.67
CA LEU A 368 25.26 -14.74 33.28
C LEU A 368 24.05 -14.05 32.63
N GLU A 369 24.19 -12.77 32.26
CA GLU A 369 23.06 -11.93 31.80
C GLU A 369 23.04 -11.72 30.28
N GLY A 370 23.98 -12.32 29.54
CA GLY A 370 24.15 -12.10 28.11
C GLY A 370 24.78 -10.73 27.84
N LEU A 371 24.16 -9.91 26.97
CA LEU A 371 24.69 -8.58 26.66
C LEU A 371 23.98 -7.51 27.48
N ILE A 372 24.76 -6.73 28.22
CA ILE A 372 24.28 -5.56 28.98
C ILE A 372 24.66 -4.31 28.19
N VAL A 373 23.67 -3.46 27.89
CA VAL A 373 23.89 -2.18 27.20
C VAL A 373 23.73 -1.04 28.18
N LYS A 374 24.76 -0.20 28.30
CA LYS A 374 24.76 1.04 29.07
C LYS A 374 24.90 2.22 28.14
N ARG A 375 24.31 3.36 28.52
CA ARG A 375 24.43 4.62 27.77
C ARG A 375 25.01 5.69 28.69
N LYS A 376 26.01 6.44 28.20
CA LYS A 376 26.47 7.65 28.90
C LYS A 376 25.38 8.74 28.81
N PRO A 377 24.89 9.30 29.93
CA PRO A 377 23.83 10.31 29.90
C PRO A 377 24.21 11.53 29.04
N THR A 378 23.28 12.02 28.24
CA THR A 378 23.41 13.34 27.61
C THR A 378 23.08 14.43 28.64
N LEU A 379 23.75 15.59 28.56
CA LEU A 379 23.57 16.71 29.51
C LEU A 379 22.10 17.18 29.62
N GLU A 380 21.28 16.97 28.59
CA GLU A 380 19.83 17.24 28.62
C GLU A 380 19.06 16.29 29.55
N ARG A 381 19.44 15.01 29.64
CA ARG A 381 18.81 14.04 30.57
C ARG A 381 19.36 14.13 32.01
N ALA A 382 20.59 14.63 32.18
CA ALA A 382 21.20 14.81 33.50
C ALA A 382 20.56 15.96 34.31
N ARG A 383 19.82 16.87 33.66
CA ARG A 383 19.14 18.01 34.29
C ARG A 383 17.71 17.73 34.75
N GLY A 384 17.22 16.50 34.63
CA GLY A 384 15.90 16.14 35.16
C GLY A 384 14.72 16.76 34.41
N ASP A 385 14.95 17.32 33.23
CA ASP A 385 13.88 17.81 32.36
C ASP A 385 13.61 16.77 31.28
N LEU A 386 12.56 15.97 31.49
CA LEU A 386 11.38 15.82 30.61
C LEU A 386 10.63 14.51 30.97
N PRO A 387 9.33 14.38 30.57
CA PRO A 387 8.26 13.76 31.34
C PRO A 387 8.32 12.23 31.52
#